data_AF-A0A379GH70-F1
#
_entry.id   AF-A0A379GH70-F1
#
_cell.length_a   1.000
_cell.length_b   1.000
_cell.length_c   1.000
_cell.angle_alpha   90.00
_cell.angle_beta   90.00
_cell.angle_gamma   90.00
#
_symmetry.space_group_name_H-M   'P 1'
#
loop_
_entity.id
_entity.type
_entity.pdbx_description
1 polymer ?
#
loop_
_entity_poly.entity_id
_entity_poly.type
_entity_poly.pdbx_seq_one_letter_code
_entity_poly.pdbx_strand_id
1 'polypeptide(L)'
;MFLPATKATDKTEAKEEVAAFSLSNTLQVFKKKNVVIFLFFATLLGSVLQITNTFGVPFLQDMAKAPNADDSFLAHYPSVFLSISQISEVVFILFLPLLLKRVRIETIVLFSMIAWILRFGFFAYGDYSSLGQIVLLLSMIVYGCAFDFFNISGSLFLEKEIPLQYRSTAQGMFMTLVNGFGTYLGAMLSGWVIDLYTTDGVIDWQSFWLIFTGYTVAITALYLIYLVVPQKKTKVVEAH
;
A
#
# COMPACT_ATOMS: atom_id res chain seq x y z
N MET A 1 -33.95 -22.99 20.73
CA MET A 1 -32.86 -22.33 20.00
C MET A 1 -33.49 -21.50 18.89
N PHE A 2 -33.79 -20.23 19.17
CA PHE A 2 -34.40 -19.32 18.20
C PHE A 2 -33.28 -18.69 17.38
N LEU A 3 -33.08 -19.14 16.14
CA LEU A 3 -32.31 -18.38 15.17
C LEU A 3 -33.21 -17.23 14.68
N PRO A 4 -32.78 -15.97 14.76
CA PRO A 4 -33.54 -14.87 14.17
C PRO A 4 -33.57 -15.08 12.65
N ALA A 5 -34.75 -14.94 12.05
CA ALA A 5 -34.93 -15.02 10.61
C ALA A 5 -34.06 -13.96 9.92
N THR A 6 -33.07 -14.41 9.16
CA THR A 6 -32.34 -13.57 8.21
C THR A 6 -33.34 -13.05 7.18
N LYS A 7 -33.60 -11.74 7.20
CA LYS A 7 -34.27 -11.08 6.07
C LYS A 7 -33.43 -11.36 4.83
N ALA A 8 -34.07 -11.93 3.80
CA ALA A 8 -33.46 -12.07 2.48
C ALA A 8 -32.96 -10.70 2.04
N THR A 9 -31.67 -10.61 1.71
CA THR A 9 -31.03 -9.43 1.14
C THR A 9 -31.87 -8.92 -0.03
N ASP A 10 -32.25 -7.66 0.03
CA ASP A 10 -33.25 -7.08 -0.87
C ASP A 10 -32.69 -7.09 -2.31
N LYS A 11 -33.44 -7.62 -3.27
CA LYS A 11 -33.00 -7.75 -4.69
C LYS A 11 -32.68 -6.39 -5.34
N THR A 12 -33.05 -5.31 -4.67
CA THR A 12 -32.78 -3.92 -5.05
C THR A 12 -31.33 -3.51 -4.74
N GLU A 13 -30.76 -3.93 -3.60
CA GLU A 13 -29.36 -3.65 -3.24
C GLU A 13 -28.38 -4.35 -4.18
N ALA A 14 -28.65 -5.63 -4.51
CA ALA A 14 -27.84 -6.37 -5.48
C ALA A 14 -27.91 -5.77 -6.90
N LYS A 15 -29.03 -5.11 -7.26
CA LYS A 15 -29.17 -4.39 -8.54
C LYS A 15 -28.42 -3.06 -8.54
N GLU A 16 -28.37 -2.35 -7.41
CA GLU A 16 -27.56 -1.15 -7.25
C GLU A 16 -26.05 -1.46 -7.25
N GLU A 17 -25.63 -2.55 -6.62
CA GLU A 17 -24.23 -2.98 -6.58
C GLU A 17 -23.72 -3.41 -7.97
N VAL A 18 -24.55 -4.14 -8.73
CA VAL A 18 -24.27 -4.52 -10.13
C VAL A 18 -24.34 -3.32 -11.08
N ALA A 19 -25.19 -2.32 -10.81
CA ALA A 19 -25.24 -1.08 -11.59
C ALA A 19 -24.05 -0.15 -11.30
N ALA A 20 -23.56 -0.12 -10.06
CA ALA A 20 -22.36 0.63 -9.66
C ALA A 20 -21.09 0.07 -10.33
N PHE A 21 -21.01 -1.25 -10.55
CA PHE A 21 -19.98 -1.90 -11.35
C PHE A 21 -20.41 -2.15 -12.81
N SER A 22 -21.19 -1.23 -13.40
CA SER A 22 -21.45 -1.29 -14.84
C SER A 22 -20.16 -1.01 -15.63
N LEU A 23 -19.92 -1.80 -16.68
CA LEU A 23 -18.81 -1.61 -17.62
C LEU A 23 -18.77 -0.18 -18.20
N SER A 24 -19.95 0.44 -18.37
CA SER A 24 -20.09 1.82 -18.82
C SER A 24 -19.55 2.85 -17.83
N ASN A 25 -19.70 2.61 -16.52
CA ASN A 25 -19.22 3.50 -15.46
C ASN A 25 -17.71 3.35 -15.27
N THR A 26 -17.21 2.11 -15.35
CA THR A 26 -15.78 1.78 -15.35
C THR A 26 -15.04 2.47 -16.51
N LEU A 27 -15.60 2.42 -17.72
CA LEU A 27 -15.04 3.09 -18.89
C LEU A 27 -14.92 4.62 -18.70
N GLN A 28 -15.83 5.24 -17.93
CA GLN A 28 -15.76 6.67 -17.67
C GLN A 28 -14.63 7.05 -16.71
N VAL A 29 -14.28 6.19 -15.76
CA VAL A 29 -13.10 6.38 -14.90
C VAL A 29 -11.82 6.36 -15.75
N PHE A 30 -11.72 5.43 -16.69
CA PHE A 30 -10.55 5.33 -17.59
C PHE A 30 -10.45 6.43 -18.67
N LYS A 31 -11.49 7.26 -18.88
CA LYS A 31 -11.41 8.39 -19.84
C LYS A 31 -10.45 9.49 -19.40
N LYS A 32 -10.22 9.65 -18.09
CA LYS A 32 -9.32 10.68 -17.57
C LYS A 32 -7.89 10.16 -17.50
N LYS A 33 -7.01 10.68 -18.37
CA LYS A 33 -5.59 10.29 -18.43
C LYS A 33 -4.89 10.34 -17.07
N ASN A 34 -5.11 11.40 -16.29
CA ASN A 34 -4.51 11.55 -14.96
C ASN A 34 -4.93 10.44 -13.99
N VAL A 35 -6.19 9.98 -14.08
CA VAL A 35 -6.73 8.90 -13.26
C VAL A 35 -6.11 7.57 -13.65
N VAL A 36 -5.96 7.29 -14.95
CA VAL A 36 -5.33 6.05 -15.42
C VAL A 36 -3.86 5.96 -14.98
N ILE A 37 -3.11 7.07 -15.13
CA ILE A 37 -1.71 7.13 -14.71
C ILE A 37 -1.61 6.95 -13.20
N PHE A 38 -2.48 7.61 -12.43
CA PHE A 38 -2.55 7.43 -10.99
C PHE A 38 -2.84 5.98 -10.58
N LEU A 39 -3.85 5.35 -11.21
CA LEU A 39 -4.22 3.95 -10.96
C LEU A 39 -3.09 2.98 -11.30
N PHE A 40 -2.30 3.27 -12.34
CA PHE A 40 -1.10 2.50 -12.66
C PHE A 40 -0.08 2.56 -11.51
N PHE A 41 0.28 3.77 -11.04
CA PHE A 41 1.18 3.91 -9.89
C PHE A 41 0.60 3.30 -8.61
N ALA A 42 -0.71 3.43 -8.38
CA ALA A 42 -1.38 2.82 -7.25
C ALA A 42 -1.28 1.28 -7.30
N THR A 43 -1.40 0.68 -8.49
CA THR A 43 -1.23 -0.77 -8.66
C THR A 43 0.20 -1.20 -8.33
N LEU A 44 1.20 -0.44 -8.78
CA LEU A 44 2.61 -0.70 -8.45
C LEU A 44 2.90 -0.53 -6.95
N LEU A 45 2.27 0.44 -6.28
CA LEU A 45 2.35 0.56 -4.83
C LEU A 45 1.55 -0.53 -4.10
N GLY A 46 0.47 -1.03 -4.69
CA GLY A 46 -0.24 -2.21 -4.19
C GLY A 46 0.65 -3.44 -4.15
N SER A 47 1.57 -3.59 -5.12
CA SER A 47 2.57 -4.65 -5.07
C SER A 47 3.54 -4.48 -3.90
N VAL A 48 4.01 -3.26 -3.64
CA VAL A 48 4.85 -2.92 -2.46
C VAL A 48 4.15 -3.29 -1.15
N LEU A 49 2.87 -2.93 -1.03
CA LEU A 49 2.05 -3.27 0.11
C LEU A 49 1.97 -4.79 0.30
N GLN A 50 1.69 -5.54 -0.76
CA GLN A 50 1.61 -7.00 -0.68
C GLN A 50 2.92 -7.65 -0.25
N ILE A 51 4.06 -7.17 -0.76
CA ILE A 51 5.39 -7.71 -0.40
C ILE A 51 5.60 -7.60 1.11
N THR A 52 5.29 -6.44 1.69
CA THR A 52 5.37 -6.22 3.14
C THR A 52 4.45 -7.15 3.91
N ASN A 53 3.20 -7.28 3.47
CA ASN A 53 2.22 -8.11 4.17
C ASN A 53 2.57 -9.60 4.11
N THR A 54 3.23 -10.02 3.03
CA THR A 54 3.64 -11.41 2.84
C THR A 54 4.90 -11.74 3.64
N PHE A 55 5.92 -10.89 3.58
CA PHE A 55 7.26 -11.21 4.09
C PHE A 55 7.65 -10.49 5.38
N GLY A 56 6.90 -9.47 5.81
CA GLY A 56 7.22 -8.73 7.03
C GLY A 56 7.22 -9.59 8.29
N VAL A 57 6.22 -10.46 8.45
CA VAL A 57 6.16 -11.38 9.61
C VAL A 57 7.22 -12.49 9.51
N PRO A 58 7.35 -13.25 8.40
CA PRO A 58 8.40 -14.24 8.24
C PRO A 58 9.81 -13.68 8.48
N PHE A 59 10.11 -12.49 7.96
CA PHE A 59 11.38 -11.81 8.19
C PHE A 59 11.67 -11.59 9.67
N LEU A 60 10.74 -11.00 10.42
CA LEU A 60 10.94 -10.77 11.86
C LEU A 60 11.05 -12.08 12.65
N GLN A 61 10.34 -13.13 12.22
CA GLN A 61 10.43 -14.45 12.85
C GLN A 61 11.75 -15.15 12.57
N ASP A 62 12.25 -15.08 11.35
CA ASP A 62 13.56 -15.64 10.99
C ASP A 62 14.68 -14.88 11.69
N MET A 63 14.56 -13.55 11.77
CA MET A 63 15.48 -12.76 12.59
C MET A 63 15.46 -13.22 14.04
N ALA A 64 14.28 -13.34 14.66
CA ALA A 64 14.13 -13.74 16.05
C ALA A 64 14.67 -15.14 16.38
N LYS A 65 14.75 -16.05 15.40
CA LYS A 65 15.25 -17.43 15.56
C LYS A 65 16.74 -17.58 15.28
N ALA A 66 17.42 -16.55 14.79
CA ALA A 66 18.83 -16.67 14.43
C ALA A 66 19.70 -16.89 15.68
N PRO A 67 20.78 -17.68 15.57
CA PRO A 67 21.66 -17.98 16.72
C PRO A 67 22.28 -16.74 17.39
N ASN A 68 22.38 -15.62 16.68
CA ASN A 68 22.95 -14.37 17.18
C ASN A 68 21.91 -13.47 17.88
N ALA A 69 20.65 -13.92 17.94
CA ALA A 69 19.52 -13.13 18.43
C ALA A 69 19.22 -13.36 19.92
N ASP A 70 19.86 -14.33 20.57
CA ASP A 70 19.47 -14.93 21.86
C ASP A 70 19.32 -13.95 23.05
N ASP A 71 19.87 -12.72 22.97
CA ASP A 71 19.73 -11.67 23.99
C ASP A 71 19.03 -10.38 23.47
N SER A 72 18.51 -10.39 22.24
CA SER A 72 17.89 -9.21 21.63
C SER A 72 16.41 -9.06 22.01
N PHE A 73 15.93 -7.82 22.15
CA PHE A 73 14.51 -7.56 22.41
C PHE A 73 13.59 -8.12 21.31
N LEU A 74 14.10 -8.15 20.07
CA LEU A 74 13.43 -8.73 18.92
C LEU A 74 13.21 -10.24 19.06
N ALA A 75 14.19 -10.99 19.58
CA ALA A 75 14.08 -12.44 19.75
C ALA A 75 13.05 -12.84 20.82
N HIS A 76 13.00 -12.10 21.92
CA HIS A 76 12.06 -12.38 23.01
C HIS A 76 10.63 -11.93 22.69
N TYR A 77 10.47 -10.83 21.95
CA TYR A 77 9.16 -10.18 21.76
C TYR A 77 8.87 -9.77 20.30
N PRO A 78 8.93 -10.70 19.33
CA PRO A 78 8.64 -10.38 17.92
C PRO A 78 7.21 -9.85 17.73
N SER A 79 6.25 -10.36 18.51
CA SER A 79 4.86 -9.90 18.49
C SER A 79 4.70 -8.44 18.90
N VAL A 80 5.59 -7.89 19.74
CA VAL A 80 5.53 -6.48 20.14
C VAL A 80 5.83 -5.57 18.96
N PHE A 81 6.79 -5.92 18.10
CA PHE A 81 7.06 -5.16 16.87
C PHE A 81 5.84 -5.12 15.94
N LEU A 82 5.13 -6.24 15.81
CA LEU A 82 3.89 -6.30 15.02
C LEU A 82 2.79 -5.44 15.62
N SER A 83 2.60 -5.46 16.96
CA SER A 83 1.63 -4.59 17.62
C SER A 83 1.95 -3.11 17.46
N ILE A 84 3.23 -2.72 17.41
CA ILE A 84 3.64 -1.34 17.19
C ILE A 84 3.23 -0.85 15.80
N SER A 85 3.29 -1.71 14.77
CA SER A 85 2.77 -1.37 13.44
C SER A 85 1.28 -1.03 13.49
N GLN A 86 0.48 -1.83 14.20
CA GLN A 86 -0.97 -1.62 14.35
C GLN A 86 -1.30 -0.35 15.14
N ILE A 87 -0.57 -0.09 16.22
CA ILE A 87 -0.72 1.15 17.00
C ILE A 87 -0.38 2.36 16.11
N SER A 88 0.67 2.24 15.29
CA SER A 88 1.07 3.30 14.37
C SER A 88 -0.03 3.61 13.35
N GLU A 89 -0.65 2.60 12.74
CA GLU A 89 -1.80 2.78 11.83
C GLU A 89 -2.93 3.58 12.51
N VAL A 90 -3.32 3.21 13.73
CA VAL A 90 -4.38 3.95 14.45
C VAL A 90 -3.99 5.43 14.64
N VAL A 91 -2.73 5.71 14.98
CA VAL A 91 -2.24 7.08 15.15
C VAL A 91 -2.25 7.85 13.81
N PHE A 92 -1.80 7.23 12.72
CA PHE A 92 -1.71 7.90 11.42
C PHE A 92 -3.07 8.08 10.74
N ILE A 93 -4.03 7.16 10.93
CA ILE A 93 -5.44 7.35 10.55
C ILE A 93 -6.01 8.60 11.21
N LEU A 94 -5.75 8.82 12.51
CA LEU A 94 -6.23 10.01 13.22
C LEU A 94 -5.51 11.29 12.79
N PHE A 95 -4.25 11.18 12.39
CA PHE A 95 -3.44 12.31 11.94
C PHE A 95 -3.77 12.75 10.49
N LEU A 96 -4.15 11.81 9.64
CA LEU A 96 -4.37 12.04 8.22
C LEU A 96 -5.41 13.14 7.89
N PRO A 97 -6.58 13.25 8.56
CA PRO A 97 -7.53 14.33 8.33
C PRO A 97 -6.93 15.73 8.54
N LEU A 98 -5.97 15.87 9.46
CA LEU A 98 -5.30 17.13 9.73
C LEU A 98 -4.34 17.52 8.59
N LEU A 99 -3.65 16.53 8.02
CA LEU A 99 -2.80 16.70 6.84
C LEU A 99 -3.63 17.04 5.61
N LEU A 100 -4.74 16.33 5.37
CA LEU A 100 -5.62 16.54 4.22
C LEU A 100 -6.26 17.94 4.19
N LYS A 101 -6.36 18.62 5.34
CA LYS A 101 -6.82 20.02 5.43
C LYS A 101 -5.77 21.04 4.97
N ARG A 102 -4.48 20.72 5.05
CA ARG A 102 -3.39 21.67 4.79
C ARG A 102 -2.51 21.32 3.58
N VAL A 103 -2.51 20.04 3.18
CA VAL A 103 -1.61 19.49 2.16
C VAL A 103 -2.43 18.91 1.01
N ARG A 104 -1.90 19.02 -0.21
CA ARG A 104 -2.50 18.42 -1.40
C ARG A 104 -2.46 16.90 -1.32
N ILE A 105 -3.49 16.24 -1.86
CA ILE A 105 -3.61 14.77 -1.80
C ILE A 105 -2.43 14.11 -2.49
N GLU A 106 -2.03 14.64 -3.65
CA GLU A 106 -0.92 14.13 -4.45
C GLU A 106 0.40 14.16 -3.66
N THR A 107 0.60 15.17 -2.82
CA THR A 107 1.77 15.28 -1.94
C THR A 107 1.70 14.29 -0.77
N ILE A 108 0.50 13.98 -0.26
CA ILE A 108 0.32 12.96 0.78
C ILE A 108 0.62 11.56 0.23
N VAL A 109 0.21 11.27 -1.00
CA VAL A 109 0.63 10.05 -1.72
C VAL A 109 2.14 10.00 -1.87
N LEU A 110 2.79 11.11 -2.25
CA LEU A 110 4.26 11.14 -2.33
C LEU A 110 4.92 10.83 -0.97
N PHE A 111 4.40 11.39 0.13
CA PHE A 111 4.90 11.07 1.47
C PHE A 111 4.73 9.59 1.82
N SER A 112 3.63 8.95 1.42
CA SER A 112 3.43 7.52 1.64
C SER A 112 4.45 6.68 0.87
N MET A 113 4.79 7.07 -0.37
CA MET A 113 5.82 6.41 -1.17
C MET A 113 7.21 6.53 -0.53
N ILE A 114 7.54 7.71 0.00
CA ILE A 114 8.78 7.92 0.76
C ILE A 114 8.80 7.07 2.04
N ALA A 115 7.67 6.98 2.74
CA ALA A 115 7.52 6.11 3.90
C ALA A 115 7.75 4.63 3.54
N TRP A 116 7.27 4.16 2.38
CA TRP A 116 7.57 2.82 1.88
C TRP A 116 9.07 2.60 1.62
N ILE A 117 9.77 3.58 1.02
CA ILE A 117 11.22 3.51 0.83
C ILE A 117 11.93 3.38 2.18
N LEU A 118 11.58 4.23 3.14
CA LEU A 118 12.16 4.21 4.49
C LEU A 118 11.90 2.88 5.18
N ARG A 119 10.69 2.33 5.07
CA ARG A 119 10.32 1.04 5.66
C ARG A 119 11.21 -0.09 5.14
N PHE A 120 11.33 -0.23 3.83
CA PHE A 120 12.18 -1.27 3.25
C PHE A 120 13.67 -1.03 3.48
N GLY A 121 14.11 0.23 3.44
CA GLY A 121 15.49 0.58 3.80
C GLY A 121 15.79 0.18 5.25
N PHE A 122 14.88 0.45 6.18
CA PHE A 122 15.04 0.05 7.58
C PHE A 122 14.98 -1.48 7.77
N PHE A 123 14.24 -2.22 6.94
CA PHE A 123 14.32 -3.69 6.95
C PHE A 123 15.65 -4.21 6.41
N ALA A 124 16.19 -3.59 5.37
CA ALA A 124 17.49 -3.97 4.81
C ALA A 124 18.66 -3.75 5.80
N TYR A 125 18.59 -2.70 6.63
CA TYR A 125 19.65 -2.36 7.60
C TYR A 125 19.30 -2.73 9.04
N GLY A 126 18.18 -3.43 9.27
CA GLY A 126 17.81 -3.93 10.58
C GLY A 126 18.69 -5.12 10.97
N ASP A 127 19.28 -5.08 12.16
CA ASP A 127 20.11 -6.14 12.70
C ASP A 127 19.87 -6.36 14.21
N TYR A 128 20.65 -7.28 14.81
CA TYR A 128 20.56 -7.64 16.23
C TYR A 128 21.19 -6.61 17.17
N SER A 129 21.95 -5.64 16.64
CA SER A 129 22.55 -4.59 17.46
C SER A 129 21.47 -3.68 18.04
N SER A 130 21.81 -2.94 19.11
CA SER A 130 20.88 -1.96 19.68
C SER A 130 20.44 -0.91 18.66
N LEU A 131 21.32 -0.54 17.72
CA LEU A 131 20.96 0.40 16.65
C LEU A 131 20.04 -0.25 15.61
N GLY A 132 20.32 -1.47 15.16
CA GLY A 132 19.46 -2.16 14.20
C GLY A 132 18.06 -2.45 14.74
N GLN A 133 17.93 -2.76 16.03
CA GLN A 133 16.63 -2.91 16.68
C GLN A 133 15.82 -1.60 16.68
N ILE A 134 16.48 -0.45 16.89
CA ILE A 134 15.85 0.88 16.78
C ILE A 134 15.41 1.13 15.33
N VAL A 135 16.24 0.78 14.35
CA VAL A 135 15.92 0.92 12.92
C VAL A 135 14.70 0.06 12.57
N LEU A 136 14.62 -1.18 13.05
CA LEU A 136 13.45 -2.05 12.88
C LEU A 136 12.20 -1.48 13.54
N LEU A 137 12.34 -0.92 14.75
CA LEU A 137 11.24 -0.26 15.45
C LEU A 137 10.72 0.95 14.67
N LEU A 138 11.63 1.78 14.13
CA LEU A 138 11.26 2.89 13.26
C LEU A 138 10.53 2.40 12.00
N SER A 139 10.92 1.25 11.45
CA SER A 139 10.21 0.62 10.33
C SER A 139 8.76 0.28 10.67
N MET A 140 8.49 -0.24 11.88
CA MET A 140 7.13 -0.51 12.36
C MET A 140 6.31 0.79 12.47
N ILE A 141 6.91 1.87 12.95
CA ILE A 141 6.23 3.17 13.06
C ILE A 141 5.93 3.74 11.68
N VAL A 142 6.90 3.74 10.76
CA VAL A 142 6.72 4.29 9.41
C VAL A 142 5.66 3.53 8.60
N TYR A 143 5.36 2.28 8.97
CA TYR A 143 4.31 1.48 8.33
C TYR A 143 2.95 2.17 8.29
N GLY A 144 2.47 2.69 9.42
CA GLY A 144 1.16 3.33 9.51
C GLY A 144 1.06 4.51 8.54
N CYS A 145 2.10 5.34 8.51
CA CYS A 145 2.23 6.43 7.54
C CYS A 145 2.18 5.92 6.09
N ALA A 146 2.95 4.87 5.76
CA ALA A 146 3.01 4.32 4.41
C ALA A 146 1.67 3.71 3.95
N PHE A 147 1.02 2.95 4.83
CA PHE A 147 -0.22 2.23 4.56
C PHE A 147 -1.43 3.17 4.50
N ASP A 148 -1.65 3.97 5.55
CA ASP A 148 -2.86 4.80 5.69
C ASP A 148 -2.87 5.93 4.68
N PHE A 149 -1.74 6.63 4.54
CA PHE A 149 -1.68 7.77 3.64
C PHE A 149 -1.89 7.30 2.20
N PHE A 150 -1.36 6.15 1.81
CA PHE A 150 -1.59 5.62 0.47
C PHE A 150 -3.07 5.24 0.25
N ASN A 151 -3.63 4.37 1.09
CA ASN A 151 -4.96 3.81 0.84
C ASN A 151 -6.08 4.85 0.96
N ILE A 152 -6.03 5.70 1.98
CA ILE A 152 -7.07 6.69 2.22
C ILE A 152 -6.92 7.88 1.27
N SER A 153 -5.69 8.39 1.08
CA SER A 153 -5.52 9.54 0.19
C SER A 153 -5.69 9.16 -1.29
N GLY A 154 -5.34 7.93 -1.68
CA GLY A 154 -5.52 7.45 -3.05
C GLY A 154 -6.98 7.25 -3.44
N SER A 155 -7.81 6.69 -2.55
CA SER A 155 -9.26 6.61 -2.77
C SER A 155 -9.90 8.01 -2.83
N LEU A 156 -9.45 8.95 -1.99
CA LEU A 156 -9.93 10.33 -2.00
C LEU A 156 -9.47 11.12 -3.24
N PHE A 157 -8.27 10.84 -3.77
CA PHE A 157 -7.79 11.43 -5.03
C PHE A 157 -8.77 11.13 -6.17
N LEU A 158 -9.13 9.86 -6.32
CA LEU A 158 -10.07 9.41 -7.34
C LEU A 158 -11.44 10.02 -7.15
N GLU A 159 -11.90 10.11 -5.91
CA GLU A 159 -13.18 10.74 -5.59
C GLU A 159 -13.26 12.20 -6.06
N LYS A 160 -12.17 12.96 -5.90
CA LYS A 160 -12.11 14.36 -6.34
C LYS A 160 -12.03 14.51 -7.86
N GLU A 161 -11.37 13.58 -8.53
CA GLU A 161 -11.22 13.63 -9.99
C GLU A 161 -12.46 13.10 -10.73
N ILE A 162 -13.32 12.30 -10.10
CA ILE A 162 -14.45 11.65 -10.76
C ILE A 162 -15.79 12.32 -10.37
N PRO A 163 -16.74 12.52 -11.33
CA PRO A 163 -18.07 13.04 -11.03
C PRO A 163 -18.80 12.23 -9.96
N LEU A 164 -19.65 12.89 -9.16
CA LEU A 164 -20.32 12.30 -7.99
C LEU A 164 -20.95 10.94 -8.26
N GLN A 165 -21.60 10.80 -9.42
CA GLN A 165 -22.30 9.59 -9.86
C GLN A 165 -21.41 8.34 -10.08
N TYR A 166 -20.08 8.49 -10.18
CA TYR A 166 -19.15 7.38 -10.42
C TYR A 166 -18.09 7.21 -9.31
N ARG A 167 -18.20 7.96 -8.21
CA ARG A 167 -17.20 7.93 -7.12
C ARG A 167 -17.07 6.57 -6.46
N SER A 168 -18.20 5.92 -6.17
CA SER A 168 -18.22 4.57 -5.62
C SER A 168 -17.52 3.57 -6.55
N THR A 169 -17.80 3.63 -7.87
CA THR A 169 -17.12 2.82 -8.88
C THR A 169 -15.61 3.09 -8.88
N ALA A 170 -15.18 4.35 -8.83
CA ALA A 170 -13.76 4.70 -8.85
C ALA A 170 -13.01 4.21 -7.60
N GLN A 171 -13.62 4.29 -6.42
CA GLN A 171 -13.06 3.74 -5.19
C GLN A 171 -13.01 2.20 -5.24
N GLY A 172 -14.07 1.55 -5.72
CA GLY A 172 -14.07 0.11 -5.93
C GLY A 172 -12.94 -0.34 -6.88
N MET A 173 -12.78 0.36 -8.00
CA MET A 173 -11.68 0.11 -8.95
C MET A 173 -10.30 0.30 -8.33
N PHE A 174 -10.10 1.35 -7.52
CA PHE A 174 -8.85 1.53 -6.78
C PHE A 174 -8.55 0.32 -5.90
N MET A 175 -9.54 -0.09 -5.09
CA MET A 175 -9.39 -1.24 -4.21
C MET A 175 -9.10 -2.53 -4.99
N THR A 176 -9.79 -2.77 -6.10
CA THR A 176 -9.55 -3.94 -6.97
C THR A 176 -8.16 -3.91 -7.60
N LEU A 177 -7.68 -2.75 -8.05
CA LEU A 177 -6.37 -2.62 -8.66
C LEU A 177 -5.25 -2.75 -7.63
N VAL A 178 -5.38 -2.12 -6.46
CA VAL A 178 -4.37 -2.17 -5.40
C VAL A 178 -4.33 -3.56 -4.74
N ASN A 179 -5.48 -4.02 -4.23
CA ASN A 179 -5.56 -5.25 -3.43
C ASN A 179 -5.79 -6.52 -4.26
N GLY A 180 -6.10 -6.39 -5.56
CA GLY A 180 -6.21 -7.51 -6.50
C GLY A 180 -4.99 -7.61 -7.40
N PHE A 181 -4.88 -6.70 -8.37
CA PHE A 181 -3.78 -6.73 -9.34
C PHE A 181 -2.42 -6.43 -8.71
N GLY A 182 -2.35 -5.43 -7.83
CA GLY A 182 -1.15 -5.10 -7.07
C GLY A 182 -0.70 -6.27 -6.21
N THR A 183 -1.63 -6.91 -5.50
CA THR A 183 -1.38 -8.15 -4.75
C THR A 183 -0.81 -9.26 -5.62
N TYR A 184 -1.44 -9.54 -6.78
CA TYR A 184 -0.95 -10.56 -7.70
C TYR A 184 0.47 -10.26 -8.19
N LEU A 185 0.72 -9.03 -8.64
CA LEU A 185 2.06 -8.60 -9.08
C LEU A 185 3.08 -8.68 -7.94
N GLY A 186 2.70 -8.25 -6.73
CA GLY A 186 3.56 -8.29 -5.55
C GLY A 186 3.95 -9.71 -5.19
N ALA A 187 2.98 -10.63 -5.17
CA ALA A 187 3.22 -12.05 -4.90
C ALA A 187 4.14 -12.69 -5.95
N MET A 188 3.92 -12.40 -7.25
CA MET A 188 4.79 -12.90 -8.31
C MET A 188 6.23 -12.38 -8.20
N LEU A 189 6.39 -11.06 -8.04
CA LEU A 189 7.71 -10.43 -7.96
C LEU A 189 8.47 -10.88 -6.72
N SER A 190 7.82 -10.92 -5.56
CA SER A 190 8.46 -11.37 -4.32
C SER A 190 8.73 -12.87 -4.28
N GLY A 191 7.85 -13.70 -4.86
CA GLY A 191 8.13 -15.13 -5.05
C GLY A 191 9.38 -15.35 -5.89
N TRP A 192 9.51 -14.65 -7.00
CA TRP A 192 10.71 -14.78 -7.84
C TRP A 192 11.98 -14.27 -7.15
N VAL A 193 11.91 -13.14 -6.44
CA VAL A 193 13.08 -12.59 -5.72
C VAL A 193 13.46 -13.48 -4.54
N ILE A 194 12.50 -14.00 -3.77
CA ILE A 194 12.82 -14.87 -2.63
C ILE A 194 13.50 -16.17 -3.11
N ASP A 195 13.04 -16.75 -4.21
CA ASP A 195 13.64 -17.97 -4.77
C ASP A 195 15.09 -17.74 -5.23
N LEU A 196 15.40 -16.57 -5.78
CA LEU A 196 16.76 -16.22 -6.20
C LEU A 196 17.72 -15.95 -5.03
N TYR A 197 17.18 -15.44 -3.91
CA TYR A 197 17.96 -15.02 -2.74
C TYR A 197 17.86 -16.02 -1.58
N THR A 198 17.34 -17.23 -1.84
CA THR A 198 17.36 -18.34 -0.88
C THR A 198 18.46 -19.32 -1.27
N THR A 199 19.44 -19.53 -0.39
CA THR A 199 20.50 -20.54 -0.56
C THR A 199 20.45 -21.51 0.61
N ASP A 200 20.39 -22.81 0.33
CA ASP A 200 20.31 -23.88 1.36
C ASP A 200 19.19 -23.67 2.40
N GLY A 201 18.05 -23.10 1.97
CA GLY A 201 16.92 -22.78 2.85
C GLY A 201 17.10 -21.55 3.73
N VAL A 202 18.23 -20.83 3.58
CA VAL A 202 18.50 -19.56 4.26
C VAL A 202 18.24 -18.41 3.29
N ILE A 203 17.40 -17.47 3.70
CA ILE A 203 17.02 -16.30 2.92
C ILE A 203 18.00 -15.16 3.19
N ASP A 204 18.56 -14.55 2.15
CA ASP A 204 19.26 -13.27 2.24
C ASP A 204 18.24 -12.12 2.30
N TRP A 205 17.76 -11.84 3.51
CA TRP A 205 16.79 -10.80 3.77
C TRP A 205 17.28 -9.40 3.42
N GLN A 206 18.56 -9.11 3.63
CA GLN A 206 19.11 -7.78 3.35
C GLN A 206 19.01 -7.47 1.85
N SER A 207 19.47 -8.38 1.00
CA SER A 207 19.38 -8.21 -0.45
C SER A 207 17.93 -8.18 -0.93
N PHE A 208 17.07 -9.04 -0.38
CA PHE A 208 15.63 -9.04 -0.67
C PHE A 208 15.00 -7.67 -0.43
N TRP A 209 15.22 -7.07 0.74
CA TRP A 209 14.67 -5.76 1.08
C TRP A 209 15.30 -4.62 0.27
N LEU A 210 16.60 -4.68 -0.06
CA LEU A 210 17.26 -3.68 -0.91
C LEU A 210 16.69 -3.65 -2.33
N ILE A 211 16.35 -4.80 -2.91
CA ILE A 211 15.73 -4.87 -4.24
C ILE A 211 14.39 -4.15 -4.23
N PHE A 212 13.55 -4.42 -3.24
CA PHE A 212 12.24 -3.76 -3.13
C PHE A 212 12.34 -2.30 -2.71
N THR A 213 13.38 -1.92 -1.96
CA THR A 213 13.74 -0.52 -1.75
C THR A 213 14.04 0.17 -3.08
N GLY A 214 14.90 -0.43 -3.92
CA GLY A 214 15.25 0.10 -5.25
C GLY A 214 14.04 0.21 -6.18
N TYR A 215 13.19 -0.82 -6.20
CA TYR A 215 11.91 -0.80 -6.93
C TYR A 215 11.02 0.36 -6.46
N THR A 216 10.87 0.53 -5.14
CA THR A 216 10.05 1.60 -4.54
C THR A 216 10.64 2.98 -4.85
N VAL A 217 11.96 3.14 -4.81
CA VAL A 217 12.65 4.37 -5.21
C VAL A 217 12.37 4.70 -6.68
N ALA A 218 12.47 3.71 -7.57
CA ALA A 218 12.22 3.90 -9.00
C ALA A 218 10.78 4.38 -9.27
N ILE A 219 9.77 3.71 -8.70
CA ILE A 219 8.37 4.13 -8.87
C ILE A 219 8.11 5.52 -8.25
N THR A 220 8.75 5.84 -7.12
CA THR A 220 8.63 7.15 -6.46
C THR A 220 9.24 8.26 -7.30
N ALA A 221 10.42 8.02 -7.89
CA ALA A 221 11.05 8.96 -8.80
C ALA A 221 10.18 9.21 -10.04
N LEU A 222 9.61 8.15 -10.63
CA LEU A 222 8.69 8.27 -11.77
C LEU A 222 7.43 9.05 -11.41
N TYR A 223 6.85 8.81 -10.23
CA TYR A 223 5.68 9.55 -9.75
C TYR A 223 6.01 11.02 -9.48
N LEU A 224 7.18 11.32 -8.90
CA LEU A 224 7.65 12.69 -8.69
C LEU A 224 7.82 13.43 -10.02
N ILE A 225 8.41 12.80 -11.03
CA ILE A 225 8.52 13.37 -12.37
C ILE A 225 7.12 13.66 -12.95
N TYR A 226 6.18 12.72 -12.80
CA TYR A 226 4.79 12.92 -13.23
C TYR A 226 4.13 14.14 -12.55
N LEU A 227 4.36 14.36 -11.26
CA LEU A 227 3.82 15.52 -10.53
C LEU A 227 4.43 16.86 -10.95
N VAL A 228 5.73 16.88 -11.28
CA VAL A 228 6.45 18.11 -11.65
C VAL A 228 6.19 18.50 -13.10
N VAL A 229 5.99 17.54 -14.01
CA VAL A 229 5.74 17.83 -15.43
C VAL A 229 4.34 18.46 -15.59
N PRO A 230 4.24 19.69 -16.13
CA PRO A 230 2.95 20.37 -16.26
C PRO A 230 2.04 19.62 -17.24
N GLN A 231 0.92 19.13 -16.70
CA GLN A 231 -0.09 18.44 -17.49
C GLN A 231 -0.83 19.44 -18.37
N LYS A 232 -0.77 19.27 -19.70
CA LYS A 232 -1.67 19.99 -20.62
C LYS A 232 -3.11 19.57 -20.30
N LYS A 233 -3.90 20.48 -19.71
CA LYS A 233 -5.34 20.28 -19.54
C LYS A 233 -5.94 19.99 -20.91
N THR A 234 -6.29 18.72 -21.15
CA THR A 234 -6.98 18.36 -22.39
C THR A 234 -8.40 18.87 -22.23
N LYS A 235 -8.77 19.94 -22.96
CA LYS A 235 -10.15 20.41 -23.01
C LYS A 235 -11.01 19.24 -23.48
N VAL A 236 -11.88 18.75 -22.61
CA VAL A 236 -12.92 17.81 -23.01
C VAL A 236 -13.84 18.62 -23.93
N VAL A 237 -13.83 18.30 -25.21
CA VAL A 237 -14.84 18.79 -26.15
C VAL A 237 -16.14 18.15 -25.69
N GLU A 238 -17.00 18.93 -25.06
CA GLU A 238 -18.39 18.53 -24.80
C GLU A 238 -19.03 18.28 -26.16
N ALA A 239 -19.27 17.01 -26.48
CA ALA A 239 -20.10 16.64 -27.61
C ALA A 239 -21.55 16.95 -27.21
N HIS A 240 -22.12 17.96 -27.84
CA HIS A 240 -23.55 18.26 -27.85
C HIS A 240 -24.36 17.15 -28.51
#